data_AF-A0A964ECH4-F1
#
_entry.id   AF-A0A964ECH4-F1
#
_cell.length_a   1.000
_cell.length_b   1.000
_cell.length_c   1.000
_cell.angle_alpha   90.00
_cell.angle_beta   90.00
_cell.angle_gamma   90.00
#
_symmetry.space_group_name_H-M   'P 1'
#
loop_
_entity.id
_entity.type
_entity.pdbx_description
1 polymer ?
#
loop_
_entity_poly.entity_id
_entity_poly.type
_entity_poly.pdbx_seq_one_letter_code
_entity_poly.pdbx_strand_id
1 'polypeptide(L)'
;MKREYNIYLSDELVGKTELEYADPPMGVIFGKITSTGSDFGYDFLKDYCKDHEVEIRADYRGDRFIATAKLPSLKVVNSEGVEIRGVGNQISGRDQEGFEISIEGVPYPLFETEFPEQVKAYHKKFE
;
A
#
# COMPACT_ATOMS: atom_id res chain seq x y z
N MET A 1 -3.87 -15.00 -12.12
CA MET A 1 -4.45 -15.27 -10.79
C MET A 1 -4.21 -14.02 -9.95
N LYS A 2 -5.21 -13.49 -9.25
CA LYS A 2 -5.01 -12.35 -8.35
C LYS A 2 -4.19 -12.83 -7.16
N ARG A 3 -3.10 -12.12 -6.85
CA ARG A 3 -2.26 -12.39 -5.68
C ARG A 3 -2.73 -11.49 -4.55
N GLU A 4 -2.77 -12.04 -3.34
CA GLU A 4 -3.11 -11.29 -2.14
C GLU A 4 -1.84 -11.09 -1.32
N TYR A 5 -1.66 -9.90 -0.77
CA TYR A 5 -0.50 -9.50 0.02
C TYR A 5 -0.96 -9.09 1.41
N ASN A 6 -0.27 -9.57 2.44
CA ASN A 6 -0.49 -9.16 3.81
C ASN A 6 0.24 -7.83 4.06
N ILE A 7 -0.44 -6.90 4.74
CA ILE A 7 0.10 -5.60 5.12
C ILE A 7 0.33 -5.61 6.63
N TYR A 8 1.56 -5.31 7.02
CA TYR A 8 1.96 -5.19 8.41
C TYR A 8 2.41 -3.77 8.71
N LEU A 9 2.05 -3.28 9.89
CA LEU A 9 2.61 -2.07 10.49
C LEU A 9 3.22 -2.46 11.84
N SER A 10 4.52 -2.22 12.03
CA SER A 10 5.24 -2.63 13.25
C SER A 10 5.00 -4.09 13.65
N ASP A 11 5.02 -4.98 12.65
CA ASP A 11 4.76 -6.43 12.73
C ASP A 11 3.31 -6.85 13.11
N GLU A 12 2.40 -5.89 13.26
CA GLU A 12 0.96 -6.16 13.40
C GLU A 12 0.29 -6.27 12.02
N LEU A 13 -0.47 -7.35 11.79
CA LEU A 13 -1.24 -7.54 10.57
C LEU A 13 -2.44 -6.58 10.57
N VAL A 14 -2.41 -5.55 9.71
CA VAL A 14 -3.47 -4.54 9.65
C VAL A 14 -4.50 -4.82 8.55
N GLY A 15 -4.09 -5.54 7.50
CA GLY A 15 -4.93 -5.74 6.35
C GLY A 15 -4.29 -6.56 5.26
N LYS A 16 -4.99 -6.63 4.14
CA LYS A 16 -4.54 -7.26 2.91
C LYS A 16 -4.84 -6.39 1.72
N THR A 17 -4.12 -6.60 0.62
CA THR A 17 -4.37 -5.91 -0.65
C THR A 17 -4.12 -6.85 -1.82
N GLU A 18 -4.76 -6.60 -2.96
CA GLU A 18 -4.46 -7.31 -4.21
C GLU A 18 -3.41 -6.59 -5.06
N LEU A 19 -3.05 -5.35 -4.69
CA LEU A 19 -2.15 -4.48 -5.47
C LEU A 19 -2.58 -4.43 -6.95
N GLU A 20 -3.87 -4.15 -7.16
CA GLU A 20 -4.56 -4.33 -8.44
C GLU A 20 -4.23 -3.26 -9.50
N TYR A 21 -3.55 -2.17 -9.12
CA TYR A 21 -3.19 -1.06 -10.00
C TYR A 21 -1.68 -0.81 -10.03
N ALA A 22 -1.17 -0.31 -11.16
CA ALA A 22 0.27 -0.15 -11.38
C ALA A 22 0.62 0.99 -12.35
N ASP A 23 1.82 1.54 -12.16
CA ASP A 23 2.58 2.29 -13.17
C ASP A 23 3.96 1.61 -13.32
N PRO A 24 4.09 0.63 -14.24
CA PRO A 24 5.32 -0.16 -14.38
C PRO A 24 6.60 0.64 -14.68
N PRO A 25 6.60 1.63 -15.59
CA PRO A 25 7.78 2.49 -15.81
C PRO A 25 8.35 3.15 -14.56
N MET A 26 7.49 3.49 -13.61
CA MET A 26 7.88 4.14 -12.35
C MET A 26 8.09 3.13 -11.22
N GLY A 27 7.86 1.84 -11.46
CA GLY A 27 7.86 0.80 -10.44
C GLY A 27 6.84 1.06 -9.33
N VAL A 28 5.69 1.66 -9.66
CA VAL A 28 4.65 1.98 -8.68
C VAL A 28 3.57 0.90 -8.72
N ILE A 29 3.20 0.40 -7.55
CA ILE A 29 2.11 -0.55 -7.37
C ILE A 29 1.22 -0.07 -6.21
N PHE A 30 -0.09 -0.17 -6.38
CA PHE A 30 -1.04 0.32 -5.39
C PHE A 30 -2.36 -0.45 -5.47
N GLY A 31 -3.13 -0.38 -4.40
CA GLY A 31 -4.39 -1.10 -4.32
C GLY A 31 -5.13 -0.85 -3.02
N LYS A 32 -6.41 -1.22 -3.00
CA LYS A 32 -7.24 -1.05 -1.82
C LYS A 32 -6.78 -1.97 -0.70
N ILE A 33 -6.85 -1.47 0.53
CA ILE A 33 -6.65 -2.24 1.76
C ILE A 33 -8.00 -2.82 2.18
N THR A 34 -8.04 -4.14 2.32
CA THR A 34 -9.08 -4.86 3.04
C THR A 34 -8.57 -5.12 4.46
N SER A 35 -9.11 -4.39 5.44
CA SER A 35 -8.69 -4.56 6.83
C SER A 35 -9.06 -5.94 7.38
N THR A 36 -8.23 -6.46 8.28
CA THR A 36 -8.51 -7.75 8.96
C THR A 36 -9.20 -7.58 10.32
N GLY A 37 -9.30 -6.36 10.83
CA GLY A 37 -9.95 -6.02 12.11
C GLY A 37 -10.83 -4.76 12.02
N SER A 38 -11.64 -4.54 13.06
CA SER A 38 -12.57 -3.41 13.17
C SER A 38 -11.88 -2.07 13.40
N ASP A 39 -10.65 -2.09 13.90
CA ASP A 39 -10.02 -0.89 14.46
C ASP A 39 -9.13 -0.16 13.44
N PHE A 40 -8.83 -0.78 12.30
CA PHE A 40 -8.06 -0.15 11.24
C PHE A 40 -8.89 0.93 10.54
N GLY A 41 -8.49 2.19 10.69
CA GLY A 41 -9.14 3.35 10.10
C GLY A 41 -8.40 4.65 10.37
N TYR A 42 -9.09 5.76 10.19
CA TYR A 42 -8.54 7.11 10.36
C TYR A 42 -7.89 7.33 11.73
N ASP A 43 -8.59 6.98 12.82
CA ASP A 43 -8.08 7.20 14.19
C ASP A 43 -6.84 6.32 14.46
N PHE A 44 -6.87 5.05 14.03
CA PHE A 44 -5.70 4.15 14.12
C PHE A 44 -4.49 4.71 13.37
N LEU A 45 -4.64 5.12 12.11
CA LEU A 45 -3.53 5.65 11.31
C LEU A 45 -2.98 6.95 11.91
N LYS A 46 -3.86 7.79 12.46
CA LYS A 46 -3.48 9.04 13.11
C LYS A 46 -2.68 8.81 14.39
N ASP A 47 -3.15 7.93 15.26
CA ASP A 47 -2.44 7.55 16.49
C ASP A 47 -1.11 6.87 16.15
N TYR A 48 -1.12 5.95 15.19
CA TYR A 48 0.08 5.29 14.68
C TYR A 48 1.14 6.30 14.21
N CYS A 49 0.74 7.29 13.39
CA CYS A 49 1.67 8.30 12.90
C CYS A 49 2.23 9.17 14.02
N LYS A 50 1.41 9.52 15.01
CA LYS A 50 1.84 10.29 16.17
C LYS A 50 2.86 9.51 17.02
N ASP A 51 2.59 8.22 17.27
CA ASP A 51 3.43 7.37 18.12
C ASP A 51 4.78 7.02 17.47
N HIS A 52 4.84 7.00 16.14
CA HIS A 52 6.04 6.67 15.36
C HIS A 52 6.69 7.89 14.68
N GLU A 53 6.28 9.10 15.05
CA GLU A 53 6.79 10.37 14.50
C GLU A 53 6.74 10.44 12.95
N VAL A 54 5.71 9.84 12.36
CA VAL A 54 5.46 9.87 10.92
C VAL A 54 4.69 11.14 10.56
N GLU A 55 5.19 11.87 9.55
CA GLU A 55 4.50 13.04 9.02
C GLU A 55 3.13 12.66 8.42
N ILE A 56 2.09 13.40 8.80
CA ILE A 56 0.78 13.33 8.17
C ILE A 56 0.71 14.42 7.08
N ARG A 57 0.65 13.99 5.82
CA ARG A 57 0.61 14.89 4.65
C ARG A 57 -0.73 15.59 4.47
N ALA A 58 -1.81 14.94 4.89
CA ALA A 58 -3.15 15.53 4.92
C ALA A 58 -3.97 14.94 6.05
N ASP A 59 -4.69 15.79 6.79
CA ASP A 59 -5.58 15.41 7.87
C ASP A 59 -6.87 16.23 7.80
N TYR A 60 -7.95 15.60 7.33
CA TYR A 60 -9.28 16.21 7.27
C TYR A 60 -10.23 15.44 8.18
N ARG A 61 -10.25 15.81 9.46
CA ARG A 61 -11.08 15.17 10.50
C ARG A 61 -12.56 15.09 10.14
N GLY A 62 -13.12 16.12 9.48
CA GLY A 62 -14.54 16.15 9.09
C GLY A 62 -14.91 15.02 8.13
N ASP A 63 -14.04 14.75 7.17
CA ASP A 63 -14.20 13.69 6.17
C ASP A 63 -13.61 12.35 6.63
N ARG A 64 -13.01 12.33 7.83
CA ARG A 64 -12.19 11.21 8.36
C ARG A 64 -11.18 10.73 7.32
N PHE A 65 -10.56 11.68 6.63
CA PHE A 65 -9.54 11.45 5.62
C PHE A 65 -8.15 11.69 6.19
N ILE A 66 -7.22 10.80 5.88
CA ILE A 66 -5.81 10.94 6.24
C ILE A 66 -4.93 10.48 5.07
N ALA A 67 -3.82 11.17 4.86
CA ALA A 67 -2.74 10.73 3.99
C ALA A 67 -1.41 10.80 4.75
N THR A 68 -0.68 9.70 4.73
CA THR A 68 0.58 9.55 5.48
C THR A 68 1.78 9.85 4.59
N ALA A 69 2.91 10.25 5.19
CA ALA A 69 4.22 10.14 4.54
C ALA A 69 4.70 8.68 4.56
N LYS A 70 6.00 8.47 4.28
CA LYS A 70 6.60 7.13 4.31
C LYS A 70 6.47 6.50 5.69
N LEU A 71 5.89 5.31 5.75
CA LEU A 71 5.72 4.50 6.95
C LEU A 71 6.93 3.55 7.08
N PRO A 72 7.87 3.78 8.03
CA PRO A 72 9.15 3.05 8.03
C PRO A 72 9.06 1.56 8.36
N SER A 73 8.07 1.16 9.17
CA SER A 73 7.85 -0.25 9.55
C SER A 73 6.76 -0.93 8.72
N LEU A 74 6.22 -0.25 7.69
CA LEU A 74 5.26 -0.85 6.78
C LEU A 74 5.94 -1.95 5.98
N LYS A 75 5.36 -3.15 6.01
CA LYS A 75 5.77 -4.31 5.21
C LYS A 75 4.58 -4.83 4.43
N VAL A 76 4.80 -5.15 3.16
CA VAL A 76 3.82 -5.80 2.30
C VAL A 76 4.42 -7.10 1.83
N VAL A 77 3.80 -8.23 2.14
CA VAL A 77 4.41 -9.55 1.97
C VAL A 77 3.46 -10.47 1.23
N ASN A 78 3.96 -11.19 0.22
CA ASN A 78 3.18 -12.18 -0.49
C ASN A 78 3.06 -13.51 0.30
N SER A 79 2.33 -14.47 -0.23
CA SER A 79 2.11 -15.78 0.42
C SER A 79 3.39 -16.61 0.63
N GLU A 80 4.45 -16.31 -0.11
CA GLU A 80 5.75 -16.99 -0.03
C GLU A 80 6.73 -16.29 0.94
N GLY A 81 6.31 -15.19 1.56
CA GLY A 81 7.16 -14.41 2.47
C GLY A 81 8.03 -13.38 1.75
N VAL A 82 7.83 -13.13 0.46
CA VAL A 82 8.57 -12.10 -0.29
C VAL A 82 7.99 -10.73 0.01
N GLU A 83 8.82 -9.82 0.49
CA GLU A 83 8.44 -8.43 0.74
C GLU A 83 8.45 -7.61 -0.55
N ILE A 84 7.35 -6.92 -0.83
CA ILE A 84 7.22 -5.95 -1.92
C ILE A 84 7.80 -4.62 -1.45
N ARG A 85 9.12 -4.48 -1.59
CA ARG A 85 9.85 -3.30 -1.11
C ARG A 85 10.12 -2.31 -2.24
N GLY A 86 9.74 -1.05 -2.01
CA GLY A 86 10.07 0.09 -2.86
C GLY A 86 10.98 1.12 -2.18
N VAL A 87 11.23 2.22 -2.89
CA VAL A 87 11.89 3.43 -2.36
C VAL A 87 10.96 4.17 -1.40
N GLY A 88 9.67 4.23 -1.73
CA GLY A 88 8.62 4.89 -0.95
C GLY A 88 7.44 3.97 -0.67
N ASN A 89 6.65 4.33 0.34
CA ASN A 89 5.34 3.75 0.58
C ASN A 89 4.46 4.81 1.26
N GLN A 90 3.14 4.63 1.22
CA GLN A 90 2.21 5.43 2.02
C GLN A 90 0.84 4.75 2.07
N ILE A 91 0.05 5.15 3.05
CA ILE A 91 -1.38 4.83 3.14
C ILE A 91 -2.17 6.14 3.09
N SER A 92 -3.24 6.17 2.30
CA SER A 92 -4.18 7.29 2.25
C SER A 92 -5.61 6.83 2.04
N GLY A 93 -6.57 7.61 2.50
CA GLY A 93 -7.99 7.31 2.29
C GLY A 93 -8.86 7.84 3.42
N ARG A 94 -10.10 7.34 3.47
CA ARG A 94 -11.09 7.72 4.47
C ARG A 94 -12.00 6.56 4.82
N ASP A 95 -12.49 6.54 6.06
CA ASP A 95 -13.24 5.39 6.60
C ASP A 95 -14.41 4.93 5.73
N GLN A 96 -15.16 5.86 5.10
CA GLN A 96 -16.33 5.52 4.29
C GLN A 96 -16.00 4.88 2.93
N GLU A 97 -14.83 5.17 2.36
CA GLU A 97 -14.41 4.66 1.04
C GLU A 97 -13.36 3.55 1.15
N GLY A 98 -12.71 3.47 2.31
CA GLY A 98 -11.56 2.63 2.57
C GLY A 98 -10.24 3.37 2.38
N PHE A 99 -9.17 2.62 2.58
CA PHE A 99 -7.79 3.09 2.47
C PHE A 99 -7.09 2.40 1.31
N GLU A 100 -6.16 3.09 0.69
CA GLU A 100 -5.28 2.62 -0.35
C GLU A 100 -3.85 2.64 0.16
N ILE A 101 -3.10 1.61 -0.22
CA ILE A 101 -1.66 1.53 -0.04
C ILE A 101 -0.97 1.76 -1.37
N SER A 102 0.09 2.56 -1.38
CA SER A 102 1.00 2.66 -2.53
C SER A 102 2.42 2.30 -2.13
N ILE A 103 3.13 1.64 -3.04
CA ILE A 103 4.55 1.31 -2.94
C ILE A 103 5.21 1.85 -4.20
N GLU A 104 6.20 2.71 -4.02
CA GLU A 104 6.81 3.48 -5.10
C GLU A 104 8.24 3.02 -5.36
N GLY A 105 8.62 2.88 -6.63
CA GLY A 105 9.98 2.52 -7.01
C GLY A 105 10.37 1.10 -6.61
N VAL A 106 9.44 0.15 -6.71
CA VAL A 106 9.75 -1.29 -6.59
C VAL A 106 10.70 -1.68 -7.73
N PRO A 107 11.87 -2.27 -7.43
CA PRO A 107 12.90 -2.51 -8.43
C PRO A 107 12.55 -3.66 -9.38
N TYR A 108 13.09 -3.62 -10.58
CA TYR A 108 13.20 -4.80 -11.44
C TYR A 108 14.39 -5.67 -11.00
N PRO A 109 14.30 -7.01 -11.08
CA PRO A 109 13.24 -7.80 -11.71
C PRO A 109 12.05 -8.14 -10.80
N LEU A 110 12.06 -7.71 -9.53
CA LEU A 110 10.99 -8.04 -8.57
C LEU A 110 9.62 -7.59 -9.08
N PHE A 111 9.52 -6.36 -9.60
CA PHE A 111 8.27 -5.82 -10.11
C PHE A 111 7.65 -6.68 -11.21
N GLU A 112 8.44 -7.07 -12.23
CA GLU A 112 7.96 -7.90 -13.33
C GLU A 112 7.60 -9.32 -12.88
N THR A 113 8.35 -9.85 -11.92
CA THR A 113 8.12 -11.20 -11.38
C THR A 113 6.82 -11.27 -10.59
N GLU A 114 6.53 -10.25 -9.78
CA GLU A 114 5.34 -10.21 -8.93
C GLU A 114 4.09 -9.69 -9.66
N PHE A 115 4.26 -8.78 -10.62
CA PHE A 115 3.18 -8.10 -11.34
C PHE A 115 3.24 -8.26 -12.87
N PRO A 116 3.38 -9.50 -13.40
CA PRO A 116 3.60 -9.72 -14.83
C PRO A 116 2.39 -9.29 -15.68
N GLU A 117 1.18 -9.39 -15.15
CA GLU A 117 -0.04 -9.00 -15.88
C GLU A 117 -0.15 -7.48 -16.02
N GLN A 118 0.26 -6.72 -15.00
CA GLN A 118 0.33 -5.27 -15.03
C GLN A 118 1.38 -4.79 -16.04
N VAL A 119 2.56 -5.44 -16.07
CA VAL A 119 3.61 -5.15 -17.06
C VAL A 119 3.11 -5.43 -18.49
N LYS A 120 2.52 -6.60 -18.75
CA LYS A 120 1.93 -6.94 -20.05
C LYS A 120 0.84 -5.94 -20.48
N ALA A 121 -0.06 -5.60 -19.56
CA ALA A 121 -1.14 -4.65 -19.84
C ALA A 121 -0.63 -3.26 -20.18
N TYR A 122 0.49 -2.83 -19.58
CA TYR A 122 1.15 -1.58 -19.94
C TYR A 122 1.74 -1.63 -21.36
N HIS A 123 2.52 -2.66 -21.70
CA HIS A 123 3.14 -2.76 -23.02
C HIS A 123 2.11 -2.83 -24.15
N LYS A 124 0.99 -3.54 -23.96
CA LYS A 124 -0.10 -3.65 -24.92
C LYS A 124 -0.73 -2.29 -25.31
N LYS A 125 -0.59 -1.25 -24.50
CA LYS A 125 -1.08 0.11 -24.84
C LYS A 125 -0.27 0.79 -25.95
N PHE A 126 0.93 0.27 -26.25
CA PHE A 126 1.87 0.83 -27.23
C PHE A 126 2.10 -0.10 -28.44
N GLU A 127 1.36 -1.21 -28.51
CA GLU A 127 1.28 -2.09 -29.68
C GLU A 127 0.18 -1.63 -30.65
#